data_AF-A0A7T8ACB7-F1
#
_entry.id   AF-A0A7T8ACB7-F1
#
_cell.length_a   1.000
_cell.length_b   1.000
_cell.length_c   1.000
_cell.angle_alpha   90.00
_cell.angle_beta   90.00
_cell.angle_gamma   90.00
#
_symmetry.space_group_name_H-M   'P 1'
#
loop_
_entity.id
_entity.type
_entity.pdbx_description
1 polymer ?
#
loop_
_entity_poly.entity_id
_entity_poly.type
_entity_poly.pdbx_seq_one_letter_code
_entity_poly.pdbx_strand_id
1 'polypeptide(L)'
;MTQSYTDAGDPRVNPVDPYDTHIETDPAAERSLVDDVRALIDDGKMVAEAELDFQKKRVAYGAGQAGGIVGRFGAAAVVALLAGIGFTVGLIIALGTLITIWGSTAVVTLVYLLVALGLAKSGQKRLRHVQAVISTTDRTESR
;
A
#
# COMPACT_ATOMS: atom_id res chain seq x y z
N MET A 1 -4.06 97.40 -0.86
CA MET A 1 -2.79 97.14 -0.15
C MET A 1 -2.44 95.69 -0.39
N THR A 2 -1.52 95.48 -1.32
CA THR A 2 -0.96 94.21 -1.80
C THR A 2 0.19 93.79 -0.89
N GLN A 3 0.28 92.50 -0.56
CA GLN A 3 1.51 91.88 -0.08
C GLN A 3 1.44 90.39 -0.45
N SER A 4 1.93 90.00 -1.64
CA SER A 4 3.32 89.64 -1.95
C SER A 4 3.73 88.33 -1.27
N TYR A 5 3.59 87.24 -2.03
CA TYR A 5 4.04 85.88 -1.70
C TYR A 5 5.56 85.81 -1.92
N THR A 6 6.31 85.69 -0.82
CA THR A 6 7.76 85.50 -0.86
C THR A 6 8.06 84.00 -0.79
N ASP A 7 8.54 83.49 -1.92
CA ASP A 7 9.22 82.22 -2.08
C ASP A 7 10.41 82.12 -1.10
N ALA A 8 10.36 81.12 -0.23
CA ALA A 8 11.44 80.75 0.67
C ALA A 8 11.68 79.25 0.48
N GLY A 9 12.78 78.93 -0.21
CA GLY A 9 13.19 77.58 -0.53
C GLY A 9 13.11 76.65 0.68
N ASP A 10 12.42 75.53 0.48
CA ASP A 10 12.17 74.52 1.50
C ASP A 10 13.48 73.81 1.89
N PRO A 11 13.94 73.94 3.16
CA PRO A 11 15.13 73.24 3.63
C PRO A 11 14.85 71.76 4.00
N ARG A 12 13.67 71.21 3.72
CA ARG A 12 13.23 69.89 4.20
C ARG A 12 13.22 68.78 3.15
N VAL A 13 14.00 68.88 2.08
CA VAL A 13 14.27 67.70 1.25
C VAL A 13 15.28 66.82 1.99
N ASN A 14 14.76 66.01 2.90
CA ASN A 14 15.51 64.96 3.58
C ASN A 14 15.79 63.86 2.53
N PRO A 15 17.05 63.45 2.30
CA PRO A 15 17.35 62.34 1.40
C PRO A 15 16.58 61.11 1.86
N VAL A 16 15.75 60.54 0.99
CA VAL A 16 15.15 59.22 1.23
C VAL A 16 16.30 58.23 1.20
N ASP A 17 16.74 57.77 2.36
CA ASP A 17 17.72 56.70 2.48
C ASP A 17 17.08 55.39 1.94
N PRO A 18 17.56 54.81 0.84
CA PRO A 18 16.96 53.60 0.28
C PRO A 18 17.15 52.33 1.14
N TYR A 19 17.82 52.44 2.30
CA TYR A 19 18.11 51.33 3.19
C TYR A 19 17.47 51.44 4.58
N ASP A 20 16.44 52.25 4.77
CA ASP A 20 15.64 52.16 6.00
C ASP A 20 14.68 50.97 5.95
N THR A 21 15.25 49.77 6.04
CA THR A 21 14.51 48.54 6.32
C THR A 21 14.43 48.39 7.83
N HIS A 22 13.63 49.22 8.49
CA HIS A 22 13.11 48.85 9.81
C HIS A 22 12.23 47.62 9.62
N ILE A 23 12.81 46.42 9.80
CA ILE A 23 12.02 45.24 10.11
C ILE A 23 11.49 45.47 11.54
N GLU A 24 10.41 46.24 11.63
CA GLU A 24 9.51 46.15 12.76
C GLU A 24 8.86 44.77 12.64
N THR A 25 9.46 43.79 13.32
CA THR A 25 8.84 42.51 13.56
C THR A 25 7.62 42.77 14.43
N ASP A 26 6.48 43.08 13.82
CA ASP A 26 5.23 43.27 14.55
C ASP A 26 4.88 41.96 15.26
N PRO A 27 4.96 41.92 16.61
CA PRO A 27 4.68 40.70 17.36
C PRO A 27 3.23 40.22 17.16
N ALA A 28 2.33 41.07 16.68
CA ALA A 28 0.97 40.68 16.31
C ALA A 28 0.92 39.90 14.98
N ALA A 29 1.77 40.25 14.00
CA ALA A 29 1.86 39.55 12.72
C ALA A 29 2.48 38.15 12.86
N GLU A 30 3.52 38.01 13.69
CA GLU A 30 4.09 36.69 13.99
C GLU A 30 3.09 35.78 14.69
N ARG A 31 2.27 36.33 15.61
CA ARG A 31 1.23 35.56 16.30
C ARG A 31 0.16 35.06 15.34
N SER A 32 -0.23 35.88 14.35
CA SER A 32 -1.20 35.50 13.32
C SER A 32 -0.75 34.31 12.46
N LEU A 33 0.51 34.28 12.02
CA LEU A 33 1.03 33.17 11.21
C LEU A 33 1.14 31.86 12.01
N VAL A 34 1.48 31.97 13.29
CA VAL A 34 1.50 30.81 14.18
C VAL A 34 0.07 30.28 14.38
N ASP A 35 -0.94 31.16 14.45
CA ASP A 35 -2.34 30.76 14.56
C ASP A 35 -2.88 30.18 13.25
N ASP A 36 -2.44 30.66 12.09
CA ASP A 36 -2.77 30.09 10.78
C ASP A 36 -2.17 28.69 10.59
N VAL A 37 -0.93 28.47 11.03
CA VAL A 37 -0.30 27.13 11.02
C VAL A 37 -1.04 26.18 11.95
N ARG A 38 -1.49 26.64 13.12
CA ARG A 38 -2.32 25.84 14.02
C ARG A 38 -3.66 25.47 13.36
N ALA A 39 -4.31 26.41 12.69
CA ALA A 39 -5.54 26.16 11.95
C ALA A 39 -5.33 25.13 10.82
N LEU A 40 -4.24 25.23 10.05
CA LEU A 40 -3.89 24.25 9.01
C LEU A 40 -3.59 22.85 9.58
N ILE A 41 -2.97 22.77 10.76
CA ILE A 41 -2.71 21.49 11.43
C ILE A 41 -4.02 20.86 11.90
N ASP A 42 -4.92 21.66 12.50
CA ASP A 42 -6.22 21.18 12.96
C ASP A 42 -7.12 20.75 11.79
N ASP A 43 -7.13 21.49 10.69
CA ASP A 43 -7.85 21.13 9.46
C ASP A 43 -7.23 19.90 8.77
N GLY A 44 -5.90 19.82 8.72
CA GLY A 44 -5.16 18.69 8.14
C GLY A 44 -5.39 17.39 8.90
N LYS A 45 -5.56 17.45 10.23
CA LYS A 45 -5.91 16.29 11.05
C LYS A 45 -7.27 15.71 10.67
N MET A 46 -8.25 16.56 10.40
CA MET A 46 -9.60 16.14 9.98
C MET A 46 -9.57 15.41 8.63
N VAL A 47 -8.78 15.91 7.68
CA VAL A 47 -8.58 15.27 6.37
C VAL A 47 -7.86 13.93 6.51
N ALA A 48 -6.82 13.86 7.35
CA ALA A 48 -6.09 12.63 7.62
C ALA A 48 -6.99 11.56 8.29
N GLU A 49 -7.84 11.96 9.24
CA GLU A 49 -8.80 11.06 9.89
C GLU A 49 -9.83 10.51 8.89
N ALA A 50 -10.31 11.33 7.95
CA ALA A 50 -11.23 10.88 6.90
C ALA A 50 -10.59 9.84 5.97
N GLU A 51 -9.32 10.01 5.62
CA GLU A 51 -8.61 9.09 4.74
C GLU A 51 -8.26 7.78 5.45
N LEU A 52 -7.92 7.84 6.75
CA LEU A 52 -7.76 6.66 7.60
C LEU A 52 -9.07 5.88 7.74
N ASP A 53 -10.19 6.55 7.96
CA ASP A 53 -11.49 5.90 8.10
C ASP A 53 -11.96 5.27 6.77
N PHE A 54 -11.62 5.90 5.64
CA PHE A 54 -11.82 5.33 4.31
C PHE A 54 -10.99 4.05 4.09
N GLN A 55 -9.70 4.08 4.41
CA GLN A 55 -8.85 2.89 4.31
C GLN A 55 -9.31 1.78 5.26
N LYS A 56 -9.71 2.12 6.48
CA LYS A 56 -10.29 1.20 7.46
C LYS A 56 -11.55 0.52 6.93
N LYS A 57 -12.45 1.27 6.29
CA LYS A 57 -13.67 0.72 5.66
C LYS A 57 -13.35 -0.17 4.47
N ARG A 58 -12.39 0.20 3.62
CA ARG A 58 -11.95 -0.63 2.48
C ARG A 58 -11.33 -1.94 2.93
N VAL A 59 -10.53 -1.92 3.99
CA VAL A 59 -9.97 -3.12 4.62
C VAL A 59 -11.09 -3.96 5.28
N ALA A 60 -12.00 -3.33 6.03
CA ALA A 60 -13.11 -4.04 6.69
C ALA A 60 -14.08 -4.68 5.68
N TYR A 61 -14.40 -4.00 4.58
CA TYR A 61 -15.22 -4.53 3.50
C TYR A 61 -14.53 -5.72 2.80
N GLY A 62 -13.23 -5.58 2.50
CA GLY A 62 -12.42 -6.67 1.97
C GLY A 62 -12.35 -7.88 2.91
N ALA A 63 -12.21 -7.63 4.22
CA ALA A 63 -12.17 -8.66 5.24
C ALA A 63 -13.52 -9.38 5.41
N GLY A 64 -14.65 -8.66 5.35
CA GLY A 64 -15.99 -9.26 5.42
C GLY A 64 -16.27 -10.23 4.27
N GLN A 65 -15.84 -9.87 3.05
CA GLN A 65 -15.97 -10.74 1.89
C GLN A 65 -14.97 -11.91 1.90
N ALA A 66 -13.79 -11.70 2.48
CA ALA A 66 -12.76 -12.73 2.61
C ALA A 66 -13.22 -13.92 3.47
N GLY A 67 -14.06 -13.69 4.49
CA GLY A 67 -14.58 -14.78 5.34
C GLY A 67 -15.34 -15.86 4.56
N GLY A 68 -16.22 -15.45 3.63
CA GLY A 68 -16.94 -16.37 2.77
C GLY A 68 -16.06 -17.06 1.72
N ILE A 69 -14.96 -16.43 1.32
CA ILE A 69 -13.99 -17.02 0.40
C ILE A 69 -13.16 -18.09 1.12
N VAL A 70 -12.60 -17.76 2.29
CA VAL A 70 -11.83 -18.69 3.12
C VAL A 70 -12.66 -19.92 3.49
N GLY A 71 -13.93 -19.72 3.88
CA GLY A 71 -14.84 -20.82 4.19
C GLY A 71 -15.06 -21.77 2.99
N ARG A 72 -15.31 -21.22 1.80
CA ARG A 72 -15.51 -22.02 0.57
C ARG A 72 -14.24 -22.77 0.16
N PHE A 73 -13.08 -22.11 0.18
CA PHE A 73 -11.81 -22.76 -0.14
C PHE A 73 -11.42 -23.82 0.89
N GLY A 74 -11.70 -23.58 2.18
CA GLY A 74 -11.53 -24.59 3.23
C GLY A 74 -12.42 -25.81 3.01
N ALA A 75 -13.71 -25.60 2.75
CA ALA A 75 -14.64 -26.68 2.43
C ALA A 75 -14.22 -27.45 1.16
N ALA A 76 -13.82 -26.75 0.10
CA ALA A 76 -13.32 -27.36 -1.12
C ALA A 76 -12.06 -28.19 -0.87
N ALA A 77 -11.14 -27.73 -0.01
CA ALA A 77 -9.94 -28.49 0.36
C ALA A 77 -10.29 -29.80 1.10
N VAL A 78 -11.25 -29.77 2.02
CA VAL A 78 -11.73 -30.97 2.72
C VAL A 78 -12.36 -31.96 1.74
N VAL A 79 -13.23 -31.48 0.84
CA VAL A 79 -13.84 -32.34 -0.19
C VAL A 79 -12.78 -32.92 -1.12
N ALA A 80 -11.79 -32.13 -1.55
CA ALA A 80 -10.68 -32.59 -2.38
C ALA A 80 -9.83 -33.66 -1.67
N LEU A 81 -9.61 -33.53 -0.37
CA LEU A 81 -8.93 -34.56 0.44
C LEU A 81 -9.71 -35.88 0.43
N LEU A 82 -11.02 -35.84 0.71
CA LEU A 82 -11.89 -37.02 0.70
C LEU A 82 -11.92 -37.67 -0.69
N ALA A 83 -12.06 -36.85 -1.73
CA ALA A 83 -12.00 -37.31 -3.12
C ALA A 83 -10.65 -37.95 -3.45
N GLY A 84 -9.54 -37.38 -3.00
CA GLY A 84 -8.19 -37.93 -3.22
C GLY A 84 -8.01 -39.32 -2.59
N ILE A 85 -8.56 -39.54 -1.39
CA ILE A 85 -8.56 -40.85 -0.73
C ILE A 85 -9.37 -41.85 -1.57
N GLY A 86 -10.63 -41.51 -1.90
CA GLY A 86 -11.50 -42.37 -2.69
C GLY A 86 -10.94 -42.67 -4.09
N PHE A 87 -10.34 -41.67 -4.73
CA PHE A 87 -9.69 -41.81 -6.04
C PHE A 87 -8.47 -42.74 -5.98
N THR A 88 -7.66 -42.64 -4.92
CA THR A 88 -6.52 -43.54 -4.71
C THR A 88 -6.98 -44.98 -4.55
N VAL A 89 -7.97 -45.22 -3.70
CA VAL A 89 -8.54 -46.57 -3.50
C VAL A 89 -9.16 -47.10 -4.80
N GLY A 90 -9.95 -46.28 -5.50
CA GLY A 90 -10.57 -46.63 -6.77
C GLY A 90 -9.56 -46.99 -7.85
N LEU A 91 -8.48 -46.20 -7.99
CA LEU A 91 -7.38 -46.51 -8.92
C LEU A 91 -6.69 -47.83 -8.57
N ILE A 92 -6.41 -48.07 -7.29
CA ILE A 92 -5.73 -49.30 -6.86
C ILE A 92 -6.59 -50.53 -7.17
N ILE A 93 -7.90 -50.46 -6.92
CA ILE A 93 -8.82 -51.55 -7.24
C ILE A 93 -8.92 -51.74 -8.76
N ALA A 94 -9.08 -50.64 -9.52
CA ALA A 94 -9.21 -50.69 -10.97
C ALA A 94 -7.96 -51.28 -11.64
N LEU A 95 -6.76 -50.76 -11.36
CA LEU A 95 -5.51 -51.27 -11.91
C LEU A 95 -5.09 -52.60 -11.30
N GLY A 96 -5.48 -52.88 -10.06
CA GLY A 96 -5.21 -54.16 -9.39
C GLY A 96 -5.72 -55.36 -10.18
N THR A 97 -6.84 -55.19 -10.92
CA THR A 97 -7.38 -56.23 -11.82
C THR A 97 -6.54 -56.47 -13.08
N LEU A 98 -5.68 -55.53 -13.47
CA LEU A 98 -4.83 -55.61 -14.67
C LEU A 98 -3.40 -56.03 -14.34
N ILE A 99 -2.78 -55.44 -13.31
CA ILE A 99 -1.32 -55.54 -13.07
C ILE A 99 -0.95 -55.97 -11.64
N THR A 100 -1.90 -56.53 -10.88
CA THR A 100 -1.79 -56.87 -9.44
C THR A 100 -1.81 -55.65 -8.51
N ILE A 101 -2.16 -55.89 -7.24
CA ILE A 101 -2.28 -54.84 -6.21
C ILE A 101 -0.93 -54.13 -5.98
N TRP A 102 0.18 -54.87 -5.91
CA TRP A 102 1.52 -54.30 -5.73
C TRP A 102 1.98 -53.47 -6.92
N GLY A 103 1.72 -53.93 -8.15
CA GLY A 103 1.99 -53.15 -9.35
C GLY A 103 1.17 -51.87 -9.39
N SER A 104 -0.10 -51.96 -9.01
CA SER A 104 -1.00 -50.82 -8.97
C SER A 104 -0.58 -49.76 -7.96
N THR A 105 -0.20 -50.13 -6.73
CA THR A 105 0.23 -49.15 -5.72
C THR A 105 1.50 -48.43 -6.16
N ALA A 106 2.45 -49.13 -6.76
CA ALA A 106 3.67 -48.54 -7.33
C ALA A 106 3.35 -47.52 -8.44
N VAL A 107 2.48 -47.88 -9.39
CA VAL A 107 2.09 -46.98 -10.50
C VAL A 107 1.37 -45.73 -9.99
N VAL A 108 0.38 -45.89 -9.12
CA VAL A 108 -0.40 -44.75 -8.57
C VAL A 108 0.51 -43.81 -7.78
N THR A 109 1.41 -44.36 -6.97
CA THR A 109 2.39 -43.56 -6.20
C THR A 109 3.32 -42.79 -7.12
N LEU A 110 3.83 -43.44 -8.18
CA LEU A 110 4.70 -42.79 -9.15
C LEU A 110 3.97 -41.63 -9.86
N VAL A 111 2.71 -41.82 -10.26
CA VAL A 111 1.90 -40.76 -10.88
C VAL A 111 1.73 -39.58 -9.92
N TYR A 112 1.39 -39.81 -8.65
CA TYR A 112 1.27 -38.73 -7.67
C TYR A 112 2.59 -38.01 -7.41
N LEU A 113 3.72 -38.71 -7.39
CA LEU A 113 5.04 -38.08 -7.26
C LEU A 113 5.33 -37.15 -8.45
N LEU A 114 5.03 -37.57 -9.68
CA LEU A 114 5.21 -36.74 -10.86
C LEU A 114 4.33 -35.48 -10.81
N VAL A 115 3.06 -35.62 -10.40
CA VAL A 115 2.15 -34.49 -10.19
C VAL A 115 2.70 -33.55 -9.12
N ALA A 116 3.09 -34.09 -7.95
CA ALA A 116 3.64 -33.29 -6.84
C ALA A 116 4.90 -32.51 -7.26
N LEU A 117 5.81 -33.14 -8.00
CA LEU A 117 7.00 -32.48 -8.54
C LEU A 117 6.64 -31.35 -9.53
N GLY A 118 5.63 -31.57 -10.37
CA GLY A 118 5.11 -30.54 -11.28
C GLY A 118 4.56 -29.32 -10.53
N LEU A 119 3.73 -29.56 -9.52
CA LEU A 119 3.15 -28.52 -8.68
C LEU A 119 4.24 -27.76 -7.90
N ALA A 120 5.20 -28.47 -7.30
CA ALA A 120 6.31 -27.86 -6.56
C ALA A 120 7.14 -26.93 -7.45
N LYS A 121 7.50 -27.38 -8.66
CA LYS A 121 8.23 -26.55 -9.64
C LYS A 121 7.43 -25.33 -10.07
N SER A 122 6.12 -25.48 -10.30
CA SER A 122 5.24 -24.37 -10.65
C SER A 122 5.17 -23.32 -9.52
N GLY A 123 5.02 -23.77 -8.27
CA GLY A 123 5.03 -22.90 -7.10
C GLY A 123 6.34 -22.14 -6.93
N GLN A 124 7.48 -22.84 -7.06
CA GLN A 124 8.80 -22.21 -7.00
C GLN A 124 9.00 -21.13 -8.08
N LYS A 125 8.54 -21.37 -9.31
CA LYS A 125 8.59 -20.36 -10.38
C LYS A 125 7.81 -19.09 -10.01
N ARG A 126 6.62 -19.25 -9.44
CA ARG A 126 5.79 -18.11 -9.01
C ARG A 126 6.44 -17.32 -7.88
N LEU A 127 6.99 -18.01 -6.88
CA LEU A 127 7.71 -17.38 -5.77
C LEU A 127 8.94 -16.59 -6.26
N ARG A 128 9.71 -17.18 -7.17
CA ARG A 128 10.88 -16.51 -7.77
C ARG A 128 10.48 -15.27 -8.56
N HIS A 129 9.37 -15.30 -9.29
CA HIS A 129 8.87 -14.14 -10.03
C HIS A 129 8.50 -12.99 -9.08
N VAL A 130 7.81 -13.28 -7.98
CA VAL A 130 7.46 -12.28 -6.96
C VAL A 130 8.72 -11.71 -6.30
N GLN A 131 9.69 -12.55 -5.95
CA GLN A 131 10.97 -12.11 -5.37
C GLN A 131 11.80 -11.23 -6.34
N ALA A 132 11.78 -11.54 -7.63
CA ALA A 132 12.50 -10.75 -8.65
C ALA A 132 11.93 -9.33 -8.81
N VAL A 133 10.60 -9.18 -8.69
CA VAL A 133 9.95 -7.86 -8.73
C VAL A 133 10.35 -7.03 -7.50
N ILE A 134 10.31 -7.63 -6.30
CA ILE A 134 10.62 -6.92 -5.05
C ILE A 134 12.10 -6.50 -4.98
N SER A 135 13.02 -7.40 -5.36
CA SER A 135 14.47 -7.13 -5.34
C SER A 135 14.95 -6.13 -6.40
N THR A 136 14.14 -5.84 -7.42
CA THR A 136 14.45 -4.78 -8.40
C THR A 136 14.20 -3.40 -7.79
N THR A 137 13.16 -3.24 -6.97
CA THR A 137 12.81 -1.98 -6.31
C THR A 137 13.91 -1.49 -5.37
N ASP A 138 14.51 -2.39 -4.57
CA ASP A 138 15.61 -2.05 -3.65
C ASP A 138 16.88 -1.54 -4.38
N ARG A 139 17.08 -1.94 -5.64
CA ARG A 139 18.28 -1.57 -6.43
C ARG A 139 18.16 -0.18 -7.06
N THR A 140 16.94 0.32 -7.23
CA THR A 140 16.67 1.61 -7.89
C THR A 140 16.66 2.80 -6.93
N GLU A 141 16.43 2.60 -5.62
CA GLU A 141 16.45 3.69 -4.62
C GLU A 141 17.86 3.99 -4.07
N SER A 142 18.86 3.16 -4.35
CA SER A 142 20.23 3.33 -3.84
C SER A 142 21.19 4.07 -4.80
N ARG A 143 20.68 4.82 -5.78
CA ARG A 143 21.49 5.51 -6.81
C ARG A 143 20.98 6.92 -7.06
#